data_AF-A0A1I3LHP7-F1
#
_entry.id   AF-A0A1I3LHP7-F1
#
_cell.length_a   1.000
_cell.length_b   1.000
_cell.length_c   1.000
_cell.angle_alpha   90.00
_cell.angle_beta   90.00
_cell.angle_gamma   90.00
#
_symmetry.space_group_name_H-M   'P 1'
#
loop_
_entity.id
_entity.type
_entity.pdbx_description
1 polymer ?
#
loop_
_entity_poly.entity_id
_entity_poly.type
_entity_poly.pdbx_seq_one_letter_code
_entity_poly.pdbx_strand_id
1 'polypeptide(L)'
;MVIRSALYVPGDQPGKLAKALDRGSDSLIVDLEDAVLPAHKAEARAAVAGWLRGLGPGGPEIYVRVNPGEAGHEDLRAVALPGVRGVCVAKTESAAELDAVDAVLTAAEAAEGLPGGSIAVCPLLESAGAVLSAPEIARAPRVLRLQIGEADLRAELGVETGPDERELLWARSQVVLASAAARLVPPLAPVSTDFRDLDALRASTVALRRLGFRGRACIHPAQLAVVNEVFTPTGEELAQARDLIARFEAAGTGVVTDARGRMVDEAVVRAARRLLS
;
A
#
# COMPACT_ATOMS: atom_id res chain seq x y z
N MET A 1 -6.15 -10.87 -2.85
CA MET A 1 -6.03 -10.96 -1.38
C MET A 1 -5.90 -9.54 -0.84
N VAL A 2 -6.51 -9.22 0.30
CA VAL A 2 -6.41 -7.89 0.90
C VAL A 2 -5.10 -7.81 1.69
N ILE A 3 -4.23 -6.85 1.35
CA ILE A 3 -3.02 -6.56 2.13
C ILE A 3 -3.43 -5.68 3.32
N ARG A 4 -3.53 -6.27 4.52
CA ARG A 4 -3.83 -5.55 5.78
C ARG A 4 -2.57 -4.92 6.37
N SER A 5 -1.44 -5.59 6.26
CA SER A 5 -0.14 -5.06 6.72
C SER A 5 0.94 -5.26 5.66
N ALA A 6 1.75 -4.22 5.49
CA ALA A 6 2.93 -4.23 4.63
C ALA A 6 4.17 -3.89 5.47
N LEU A 7 5.06 -4.84 5.71
CA LEU A 7 6.23 -4.64 6.56
C LEU A 7 7.45 -4.16 5.74
N TYR A 8 7.96 -2.97 6.05
CA TYR A 8 9.23 -2.49 5.55
C TYR A 8 10.40 -3.31 6.11
N VAL A 9 11.32 -3.72 5.25
CA VAL A 9 12.53 -4.47 5.61
C VAL A 9 13.72 -3.92 4.84
N PRO A 10 14.80 -3.47 5.50
CA PRO A 10 16.00 -3.00 4.81
C PRO A 10 16.60 -4.07 3.90
N GLY A 11 16.85 -3.74 2.64
CA GLY A 11 17.40 -4.65 1.63
C GLY A 11 18.85 -5.05 1.89
N ASP A 12 19.60 -4.21 2.61
CA ASP A 12 20.99 -4.46 3.01
C ASP A 12 21.13 -5.33 4.28
N GLN A 13 20.02 -5.85 4.82
CA GLN A 13 20.01 -6.66 6.03
C GLN A 13 19.46 -8.08 5.77
N PRO A 14 20.27 -8.99 5.21
CA PRO A 14 19.83 -10.33 4.81
C PRO A 14 19.24 -11.15 5.97
N GLY A 15 19.78 -10.98 7.19
CA GLY A 15 19.25 -11.63 8.38
C GLY A 15 17.85 -11.15 8.78
N LYS A 16 17.47 -9.91 8.44
CA LYS A 16 16.10 -9.40 8.62
C LYS A 16 15.19 -9.88 7.50
N LEU A 17 15.64 -9.86 6.25
CA LEU A 17 14.88 -10.38 5.09
C LEU A 17 14.46 -11.83 5.30
N ALA A 18 15.40 -12.71 5.66
CA ALA A 18 15.10 -14.12 5.91
C ALA A 18 14.04 -14.31 7.01
N LYS A 19 14.14 -13.53 8.10
CA LYS A 19 13.19 -13.61 9.22
C LYS A 19 11.85 -12.93 8.95
N ALA A 20 11.74 -12.10 7.91
CA ALA A 20 10.56 -11.29 7.64
C ALA A 20 9.42 -12.12 7.01
N LEU A 21 9.77 -13.16 6.24
CA LEU A 21 8.83 -14.06 5.59
C LEU A 21 7.84 -14.71 6.58
N ASP A 22 8.31 -14.99 7.81
CA ASP A 22 7.52 -15.68 8.84
C ASP A 22 6.89 -14.73 9.88
N ARG A 23 6.89 -13.41 9.66
CA ARG A 23 6.37 -12.44 10.64
C ARG A 23 4.85 -12.25 10.62
N GLY A 24 4.15 -12.84 9.65
CA GLY A 24 2.69 -12.74 9.54
C GLY A 24 2.21 -11.40 8.98
N SER A 25 3.04 -10.67 8.26
CA SER A 25 2.60 -9.58 7.39
C SER A 25 1.97 -10.14 6.11
N ASP A 26 0.98 -9.45 5.54
CA ASP A 26 0.40 -9.88 4.27
C ASP A 26 1.31 -9.54 3.09
N SER A 27 2.12 -8.47 3.21
CA SER A 27 3.17 -8.14 2.25
C SER A 27 4.46 -7.67 2.93
N LEU A 28 5.58 -7.81 2.22
CA LEU A 28 6.86 -7.21 2.57
C LEU A 28 7.17 -6.07 1.58
N ILE A 29 7.74 -4.99 2.07
CA ILE A 29 8.33 -3.92 1.25
C ILE A 29 9.84 -3.94 1.52
N VAL A 30 10.60 -4.57 0.62
CA VAL A 30 12.05 -4.62 0.69
C VAL A 30 12.61 -3.27 0.26
N ASP A 31 13.34 -2.62 1.15
CA ASP A 31 13.72 -1.22 0.97
C ASP A 31 15.15 -1.08 0.43
N LEU A 32 15.29 -0.49 -0.76
CA LEU A 32 16.57 -0.10 -1.37
C LEU A 32 16.82 1.41 -1.25
N GLU A 33 15.90 2.16 -0.64
CA GLU A 33 15.87 3.62 -0.63
C GLU A 33 16.39 4.17 0.72
N ASP A 34 15.58 4.78 1.59
CA ASP A 34 16.07 5.48 2.80
C ASP A 34 16.79 4.56 3.79
N ALA A 35 16.40 3.27 3.89
CA ALA A 35 17.04 2.35 4.81
C ALA A 35 18.46 1.94 4.39
N VAL A 36 18.89 2.30 3.17
CA VAL A 36 20.18 1.91 2.61
C VAL A 36 21.02 3.16 2.31
N LEU A 37 22.20 3.22 2.94
CA LEU A 37 23.15 4.30 2.72
C LEU A 37 23.59 4.37 1.25
N PRO A 38 23.82 5.58 0.67
CA PRO A 38 24.18 5.73 -0.74
C PRO A 38 25.34 4.84 -1.19
N ALA A 39 26.38 4.70 -0.35
CA ALA A 39 27.56 3.88 -0.65
C ALA A 39 27.26 2.37 -0.78
N HIS A 40 26.15 1.90 -0.19
CA HIS A 40 25.79 0.48 -0.16
C HIS A 40 24.67 0.13 -1.15
N LYS A 41 24.11 1.09 -1.90
CA LYS A 41 22.96 0.84 -2.78
C LYS A 41 23.23 -0.23 -3.84
N ALA A 42 24.40 -0.22 -4.46
CA ALA A 42 24.76 -1.22 -5.46
C ALA A 42 24.86 -2.64 -4.87
N GLU A 43 25.47 -2.78 -3.69
CA GLU A 43 25.57 -4.05 -2.98
C GLU A 43 24.20 -4.54 -2.51
N ALA A 44 23.40 -3.67 -1.89
CA ALA A 44 22.05 -3.98 -1.45
C ALA A 44 21.15 -4.43 -2.61
N ARG A 45 21.23 -3.75 -3.77
CA ARG A 45 20.51 -4.11 -4.99
C ARG A 45 20.85 -5.53 -5.45
N ALA A 46 22.14 -5.86 -5.48
CA ALA A 46 22.61 -7.20 -5.85
C ALA A 46 22.17 -8.26 -4.83
N ALA A 47 22.26 -7.95 -3.53
CA ALA A 47 21.85 -8.85 -2.45
C ALA A 47 20.34 -9.12 -2.50
N VAL A 48 19.51 -8.09 -2.71
CA VAL A 48 18.07 -8.22 -2.86
C VAL A 48 17.72 -9.03 -4.10
N ALA A 49 18.34 -8.76 -5.25
CA ALA A 49 18.10 -9.56 -6.46
C ALA A 49 18.46 -11.04 -6.25
N GLY A 50 19.57 -11.33 -5.57
CA GLY A 50 19.96 -12.70 -5.21
C GLY A 50 18.96 -13.37 -4.27
N TRP A 51 18.50 -12.65 -3.25
CA TRP A 51 17.48 -13.13 -2.30
C TRP A 51 16.15 -13.42 -3.01
N LEU A 52 15.69 -12.52 -3.89
CA LEU A 52 14.45 -12.66 -4.66
C LEU A 52 14.48 -13.92 -5.54
N ARG A 53 15.60 -14.19 -6.24
CA ARG A 53 15.75 -15.41 -7.04
C ARG A 53 15.74 -16.70 -6.21
N GLY A 54 16.05 -16.61 -4.92
CA GLY A 54 16.04 -17.73 -3.98
C GLY A 54 14.69 -17.96 -3.29
N LEU A 55 13.67 -17.13 -3.55
CA LEU A 55 12.37 -17.28 -2.90
C LEU A 55 11.64 -18.53 -3.40
N GLY A 56 11.14 -19.32 -2.45
CA GLY A 56 10.24 -20.43 -2.73
C GLY A 56 8.80 -19.95 -2.95
N PRO A 57 7.90 -20.86 -3.38
CA PRO A 57 6.48 -20.55 -3.49
C PRO A 57 5.85 -20.36 -2.11
N GLY A 58 4.92 -19.41 -2.00
CA GLY A 58 4.19 -19.09 -0.78
C GLY A 58 4.81 -17.95 0.03
N GLY A 59 4.16 -17.59 1.15
CA GLY A 59 4.55 -16.46 1.98
C GLY A 59 3.87 -15.14 1.60
N PRO A 60 4.37 -14.01 2.14
CA PRO A 60 3.80 -12.68 1.89
C PRO A 60 3.99 -12.23 0.44
N GLU A 61 3.12 -11.32 -0.04
CA GLU A 61 3.36 -10.65 -1.32
C GLU A 61 4.64 -9.78 -1.23
N ILE A 62 5.52 -9.87 -2.22
CA ILE A 62 6.80 -9.16 -2.20
C ILE A 62 6.74 -7.89 -3.03
N TYR A 63 6.97 -6.77 -2.37
CA TYR A 63 7.20 -5.48 -3.00
C TYR A 63 8.63 -5.01 -2.75
N VAL A 64 9.18 -4.21 -3.66
CA VAL A 64 10.48 -3.56 -3.47
C VAL A 64 10.31 -2.05 -3.56
N ARG A 65 10.73 -1.30 -2.53
CA ARG A 65 10.84 0.16 -2.61
C ARG A 65 12.12 0.52 -3.33
N VAL A 66 11.98 1.16 -4.49
CA VAL A 66 13.07 1.55 -5.38
C VAL A 66 13.40 3.03 -5.21
N ASN A 67 14.64 3.39 -5.52
CA ASN A 67 15.10 4.78 -5.52
C ASN A 67 14.39 5.61 -6.62
N PRO A 68 14.40 6.95 -6.51
CA PRO A 68 13.97 7.81 -7.61
C PRO A 68 15.05 7.90 -8.71
N GLY A 69 14.63 8.35 -9.90
CA GLY A 69 15.53 8.65 -11.03
C GLY A 69 16.34 7.43 -11.53
N GLU A 70 17.57 7.67 -12.00
CA GLU A 70 18.37 6.61 -12.64
C GLU A 70 18.75 5.47 -11.69
N ALA A 71 19.00 5.78 -10.42
CA ALA A 71 19.22 4.75 -9.40
C ALA A 71 17.99 3.83 -9.27
N GLY A 72 16.80 4.40 -9.41
CA GLY A 72 15.54 3.66 -9.51
C GLY A 72 15.47 2.76 -10.73
N HIS A 73 15.84 3.24 -11.90
CA HIS A 73 15.86 2.41 -13.11
C HIS A 73 16.79 1.21 -13.00
N GLU A 74 17.96 1.39 -12.38
CA GLU A 74 18.85 0.29 -12.04
C GLU A 74 18.19 -0.71 -11.06
N ASP A 75 17.42 -0.23 -10.08
CA ASP A 75 16.72 -1.09 -9.11
C ASP A 75 15.66 -1.92 -9.84
N LEU A 76 14.83 -1.26 -10.66
CA LEU A 76 13.77 -1.89 -11.45
C LEU A 76 14.33 -3.02 -12.31
N ARG A 77 15.44 -2.80 -13.01
CA ARG A 77 16.10 -3.83 -13.83
C ARG A 77 16.58 -5.02 -12.98
N ALA A 78 17.05 -4.78 -11.76
CA ALA A 78 17.58 -5.83 -10.90
C ALA A 78 16.48 -6.65 -10.20
N VAL A 79 15.32 -6.05 -9.94
CA VAL A 79 14.26 -6.66 -9.11
C VAL A 79 13.03 -7.08 -9.91
N ALA A 80 13.02 -6.89 -11.24
CA ALA A 80 11.94 -7.34 -12.11
C ALA A 80 11.92 -8.87 -12.31
N LEU A 81 11.77 -9.61 -11.21
CA LEU A 81 11.99 -11.06 -11.13
C LEU A 81 10.69 -11.81 -10.85
N PRO A 82 10.61 -13.12 -11.19
CA PRO A 82 9.50 -13.97 -10.79
C PRO A 82 9.26 -13.90 -9.27
N GLY A 83 7.99 -13.78 -8.87
CA GLY A 83 7.59 -13.70 -7.45
C GLY A 83 7.51 -12.29 -6.87
N VAL A 84 8.05 -11.28 -7.56
CA VAL A 84 7.84 -9.87 -7.19
C VAL A 84 6.45 -9.41 -7.64
N ARG A 85 5.64 -8.97 -6.67
CA ARG A 85 4.28 -8.49 -6.93
C ARG A 85 4.27 -7.09 -7.53
N GLY A 86 5.17 -6.24 -7.07
CA GLY A 86 5.22 -4.85 -7.51
C GLY A 86 6.39 -4.08 -6.92
N VAL A 87 6.53 -2.84 -7.35
CA VAL A 87 7.53 -1.90 -6.86
C VAL A 87 6.85 -0.70 -6.22
N CYS A 88 7.44 -0.19 -5.15
CA CYS A 88 7.05 1.07 -4.55
C CYS A 88 8.03 2.14 -5.05
N VAL A 89 7.56 3.10 -5.84
CA VAL A 89 8.41 4.14 -6.41
C VAL A 89 8.46 5.29 -5.40
N ALA A 90 9.61 5.46 -4.74
CA ALA A 90 9.81 6.54 -3.78
C ALA A 90 9.74 7.90 -4.49
N LYS A 91 9.27 8.93 -3.78
CA LYS A 91 9.34 10.35 -4.20
C LYS A 91 8.75 10.59 -5.60
N THR A 92 7.64 9.92 -5.90
CA THR A 92 6.98 10.08 -7.21
C THR A 92 6.35 11.47 -7.32
N GLU A 93 6.73 12.23 -8.35
CA GLU A 93 6.24 13.60 -8.54
C GLU A 93 5.24 13.75 -9.70
N SER A 94 5.24 12.82 -10.66
CA SER A 94 4.42 12.95 -11.88
C SER A 94 4.05 11.63 -12.54
N ALA A 95 3.02 11.65 -13.39
CA ALA A 95 2.68 10.49 -14.22
C ALA A 95 3.75 10.19 -15.29
N ALA A 96 4.44 11.21 -15.80
CA ALA A 96 5.51 11.05 -16.79
C ALA A 96 6.71 10.25 -16.23
N GLU A 97 7.00 10.40 -14.94
CA GLU A 97 7.97 9.56 -14.25
C GLU A 97 7.54 8.08 -14.27
N LEU A 98 6.25 7.82 -14.03
CA LEU A 98 5.71 6.46 -14.06
C LEU A 98 5.64 5.85 -15.46
N ASP A 99 5.52 6.66 -16.52
CA ASP A 99 5.69 6.20 -17.90
C ASP A 99 7.12 5.71 -18.17
N ALA A 100 8.13 6.39 -17.60
CA ALA A 100 9.52 5.94 -17.69
C ALA A 100 9.75 4.63 -16.90
N VAL A 101 9.16 4.54 -15.70
CA VAL A 101 9.16 3.29 -14.89
C VAL A 101 8.52 2.13 -15.66
N ASP A 102 7.39 2.37 -16.32
CA ASP A 102 6.69 1.36 -17.15
C ASP A 102 7.56 0.84 -18.29
N ALA A 103 8.26 1.74 -19.00
CA ALA A 103 9.17 1.36 -20.08
C ALA A 103 10.32 0.47 -19.57
N VAL A 104 10.92 0.83 -18.43
CA VAL A 104 12.01 0.05 -17.82
C VAL A 104 11.52 -1.32 -17.36
N LEU A 105 10.37 -1.37 -16.67
CA LEU A 105 9.77 -2.63 -16.21
C LEU A 105 9.38 -3.52 -17.38
N THR A 106 8.82 -2.98 -18.45
CA THR A 106 8.45 -3.75 -19.64
C THR A 106 9.67 -4.42 -20.27
N ALA A 107 10.79 -3.71 -20.39
CA ALA A 107 12.03 -4.27 -20.91
C ALA A 107 12.62 -5.33 -19.96
N ALA A 108 12.59 -5.08 -18.65
CA ALA A 108 13.14 -5.99 -17.65
C ALA A 108 12.29 -7.28 -17.52
N GLU A 109 10.96 -7.16 -17.54
CA GLU A 109 10.04 -8.31 -17.60
C GLU A 109 10.31 -9.18 -18.83
N ALA A 110 10.50 -8.56 -20.00
CA ALA A 110 10.82 -9.29 -21.22
C ALA A 110 12.16 -10.03 -21.13
N ALA A 111 13.17 -9.42 -20.49
CA ALA A 111 14.48 -10.04 -20.29
C ALA A 111 14.43 -11.27 -19.35
N GLU A 112 13.53 -11.25 -18.36
CA GLU A 112 13.29 -12.35 -17.42
C GLU A 112 12.18 -13.31 -17.90
N GLY A 113 11.65 -13.12 -19.11
CA GLY A 113 10.61 -13.97 -19.71
C GLY A 113 9.23 -13.88 -19.03
N LEU A 114 8.98 -12.79 -18.30
CA LEU A 114 7.72 -12.52 -17.63
C LEU A 114 6.67 -11.96 -18.61
N PRO A 115 5.37 -12.27 -18.43
CA PRO A 115 4.31 -11.56 -19.15
C PRO A 115 4.39 -10.06 -18.91
N GLY A 116 4.22 -9.26 -19.96
CA GLY A 116 4.16 -7.80 -19.83
C GLY A 116 3.02 -7.37 -18.91
N GLY A 117 3.31 -6.48 -17.96
CA GLY A 117 2.31 -6.02 -16.98
C GLY A 117 2.28 -6.84 -15.68
N SER A 118 3.21 -7.78 -15.47
CA SER A 118 3.23 -8.67 -14.31
C SER A 118 3.52 -7.93 -13.00
N ILE A 119 4.42 -6.94 -13.04
CA ILE A 119 4.89 -6.17 -11.90
C ILE A 119 4.08 -4.88 -11.80
N ALA A 120 3.33 -4.76 -10.71
CA ALA A 120 2.54 -3.58 -10.39
C ALA A 120 3.41 -2.42 -9.89
N VAL A 121 2.89 -1.21 -10.01
CA VAL A 121 3.53 0.03 -9.50
C VAL A 121 2.70 0.61 -8.37
N CYS A 122 3.37 1.02 -7.29
CA CYS A 122 2.79 1.70 -6.14
C CYS A 122 3.55 3.01 -5.89
N PRO A 123 3.15 4.15 -6.50
CA PRO A 123 3.84 5.41 -6.26
C PRO A 123 3.65 5.86 -4.82
N LEU A 124 4.73 6.33 -4.21
CA LEU A 124 4.76 6.88 -2.87
C LEU A 124 4.75 8.41 -2.99
N LEU A 125 3.66 9.02 -2.52
CA LEU A 125 3.46 10.47 -2.57
C LEU A 125 3.97 11.08 -1.26
N GLU A 126 5.03 11.89 -1.38
CA GLU A 126 5.84 12.34 -0.23
C GLU A 126 6.02 13.85 -0.17
N SER A 127 5.52 14.57 -1.18
CA SER A 127 5.61 16.02 -1.32
C SER A 127 4.23 16.66 -1.52
N ALA A 128 4.14 17.97 -1.32
CA ALA A 128 2.90 18.71 -1.59
C ALA A 128 2.52 18.64 -3.09
N GLY A 129 3.53 18.70 -3.96
CA GLY A 129 3.38 18.55 -5.41
C GLY A 129 2.77 17.20 -5.78
N ALA A 130 3.33 16.11 -5.27
CA ALA A 130 2.84 14.75 -5.47
C ALA A 130 1.39 14.57 -4.99
N VAL A 131 1.04 15.12 -3.82
CA VAL A 131 -0.34 15.07 -3.28
C VAL A 131 -1.32 15.83 -4.18
N LEU A 132 -0.93 16.99 -4.70
CA LEU A 132 -1.74 17.77 -5.64
C LEU A 132 -1.90 17.05 -7.00
N SER A 133 -0.85 16.36 -7.45
CA SER A 133 -0.81 15.58 -8.69
C SER A 133 -1.41 14.17 -8.57
N ALA A 134 -1.87 13.77 -7.38
CA ALA A 134 -2.35 12.41 -7.11
C ALA A 134 -3.38 11.87 -8.12
N PRO A 135 -4.37 12.65 -8.62
CA PRO A 135 -5.32 12.15 -9.63
C PRO A 135 -4.68 11.75 -10.96
N GLU A 136 -3.62 12.43 -11.37
CA GLU A 136 -2.90 12.16 -12.61
C GLU A 136 -1.96 10.97 -12.42
N ILE A 137 -1.19 10.97 -11.33
CA ILE A 137 -0.30 9.85 -10.93
C ILE A 137 -1.09 8.54 -10.80
N ALA A 138 -2.29 8.59 -10.20
CA ALA A 138 -3.13 7.40 -10.01
C ALA A 138 -3.59 6.73 -11.31
N ARG A 139 -3.57 7.44 -12.44
CA ARG A 139 -4.01 6.93 -13.75
C ARG A 139 -2.86 6.46 -14.63
N ALA A 140 -1.62 6.59 -14.17
CA ALA A 140 -0.44 6.17 -14.89
C ALA A 140 -0.40 4.64 -15.09
N PRO A 141 0.41 4.13 -16.03
CA PRO A 141 0.51 2.70 -16.31
C PRO A 141 0.90 1.88 -15.07
N ARG A 142 0.37 0.65 -14.98
CA ARG A 142 0.66 -0.35 -13.93
C ARG A 142 0.32 0.05 -12.49
N VAL A 143 -0.18 1.27 -12.26
CA VAL A 143 -0.50 1.72 -10.91
C VAL A 143 -1.62 0.85 -10.34
N LEU A 144 -1.32 0.15 -9.25
CA LEU A 144 -2.26 -0.73 -8.56
C LEU A 144 -2.90 -0.05 -7.35
N ARG A 145 -2.12 0.76 -6.64
CA ARG A 145 -2.53 1.55 -5.47
C ARG A 145 -1.54 2.68 -5.21
N LEU A 146 -2.02 3.75 -4.57
CA LEU A 146 -1.15 4.81 -4.06
C LEU A 146 -0.63 4.47 -2.65
N GLN A 147 0.50 5.08 -2.28
CA GLN A 147 0.96 5.20 -0.90
C GLN A 147 1.20 6.68 -0.56
N ILE A 148 1.25 6.99 0.74
CA ILE A 148 1.58 8.32 1.24
C ILE A 148 2.71 8.21 2.26
N GLY A 149 3.79 8.96 2.03
CA GLY A 149 4.94 9.07 2.93
C GLY A 149 4.85 10.37 3.72
N GLU A 150 4.41 10.26 4.97
CA GLU A 150 4.07 11.45 5.75
C GLU A 150 5.26 12.11 6.44
N ALA A 151 6.36 11.37 6.64
CA ALA A 151 7.56 11.94 7.27
C ALA A 151 8.16 13.07 6.42
N ASP A 152 8.41 12.78 5.14
CA ASP A 152 8.91 13.75 4.17
C ASP A 152 7.87 14.86 3.91
N LEU A 153 6.59 14.51 3.76
CA LEU A 153 5.53 15.49 3.55
C LEU A 153 5.43 16.49 4.70
N ARG A 154 5.54 16.02 5.95
CA ARG A 154 5.53 16.89 7.13
C ARG A 154 6.74 17.81 7.16
N ALA A 155 7.91 17.29 6.80
CA ALA A 155 9.14 18.07 6.73
C ALA A 155 9.05 19.18 5.68
N GLU A 156 8.49 18.89 4.51
CA GLU A 156 8.28 19.87 3.44
C GLU A 156 7.24 20.94 3.84
N LEU A 157 6.10 20.51 4.39
CA LEU A 157 5.03 21.42 4.78
C LEU A 157 5.37 22.25 6.04
N GLY A 158 6.38 21.84 6.82
CA GLY A 158 6.73 22.45 8.10
C GLY A 158 5.63 22.29 9.16
N VAL A 159 4.88 21.19 9.12
CA VAL A 159 3.74 20.95 10.03
C VAL A 159 4.13 20.06 11.21
N GLU A 160 3.69 20.46 12.39
CA GLU A 160 3.72 19.65 13.60
C GLU A 160 2.34 19.03 13.82
N THR A 161 2.29 17.71 13.98
CA THR A 161 1.01 16.99 14.13
C THR A 161 0.58 16.93 15.59
N GLY A 162 -0.69 17.24 15.85
CA GLY A 162 -1.32 16.95 17.13
C GLY A 162 -1.59 15.45 17.34
N PRO A 163 -2.13 15.04 18.51
CA PRO A 163 -2.42 13.63 18.81
C PRO A 163 -3.40 12.95 17.85
N ASP A 164 -4.25 13.71 17.16
CA ASP A 164 -5.20 13.19 16.17
C ASP A 164 -4.79 13.48 14.71
N GLU A 165 -3.61 14.10 14.51
CA GLU A 165 -2.97 14.31 13.22
C GLU A 165 -3.89 14.96 12.16
N ARG A 166 -4.81 15.83 12.59
CA ARG A 166 -5.78 16.49 11.69
C ARG A 166 -5.11 17.34 10.63
N GLU A 167 -3.89 17.81 10.88
CA GLU A 167 -3.09 18.61 9.96
C GLU A 167 -2.84 17.85 8.64
N LEU A 168 -2.84 16.52 8.67
CA LEU A 168 -2.64 15.65 7.50
C LEU A 168 -3.95 15.19 6.85
N LEU A 169 -5.12 15.51 7.43
CA LEU A 169 -6.42 15.00 6.97
C LEU A 169 -6.68 15.32 5.51
N TRP A 170 -6.34 16.54 5.06
CA TRP A 170 -6.57 16.94 3.68
C TRP A 170 -5.72 16.12 2.71
N ALA A 171 -4.41 16.02 2.95
CA ALA A 171 -3.50 15.22 2.12
C ALA A 171 -3.94 13.74 2.06
N ARG A 172 -4.25 13.14 3.22
CA ARG A 172 -4.77 11.76 3.31
C ARG A 172 -6.06 11.57 2.50
N SER A 173 -6.99 12.53 2.58
CA SER A 173 -8.27 12.49 1.85
C SER A 173 -8.06 12.57 0.35
N GLN A 174 -7.12 13.40 -0.12
CA GLN A 174 -6.78 13.52 -1.54
C GLN A 174 -6.25 12.20 -2.10
N VAL A 175 -5.38 11.49 -1.38
CA VAL A 175 -4.83 10.19 -1.80
C VAL A 175 -5.91 9.12 -1.90
N VAL A 176 -6.81 9.05 -0.91
CA VAL A 176 -7.95 8.10 -0.93
C VAL A 176 -8.89 8.42 -2.10
N LEU A 177 -9.22 9.70 -2.31
CA LEU A 177 -10.10 10.15 -3.38
C LEU A 177 -9.52 9.86 -4.76
N ALA A 178 -8.23 10.17 -4.97
CA ALA A 178 -7.52 9.90 -6.22
C ALA A 178 -7.51 8.39 -6.52
N SER A 179 -7.20 7.56 -5.52
CA SER A 179 -7.23 6.09 -5.67
C SER A 179 -8.61 5.59 -6.08
N ALA A 180 -9.68 6.07 -5.43
CA ALA A 180 -11.04 5.68 -5.76
C ALA A 180 -11.46 6.16 -7.16
N ALA A 181 -11.11 7.40 -7.54
CA ALA A 181 -11.42 7.98 -8.84
C ALA A 181 -10.74 7.25 -10.00
N ALA A 182 -9.53 6.73 -9.78
CA ALA A 182 -8.81 5.90 -10.74
C ALA A 182 -9.20 4.40 -10.67
N ARG A 183 -10.12 4.01 -9.79
CA ARG A 183 -10.56 2.62 -9.55
C ARG A 183 -9.42 1.68 -9.12
N LEU A 184 -8.46 2.23 -8.39
CA LEU A 184 -7.35 1.48 -7.81
C LEU A 184 -7.78 0.66 -6.60
N VAL A 185 -6.93 -0.29 -6.20
CA VAL A 185 -7.01 -0.89 -4.86
C VAL A 185 -6.83 0.24 -3.84
N PRO A 186 -7.61 0.29 -2.74
CA PRO A 186 -7.49 1.39 -1.78
C PRO A 186 -6.05 1.51 -1.26
N PRO A 187 -5.59 2.73 -0.93
CA PRO A 187 -4.22 2.97 -0.55
C PRO A 187 -3.85 2.29 0.77
N LEU A 188 -2.54 2.04 0.95
CA LEU A 188 -1.99 1.68 2.25
C LEU A 188 -1.86 2.94 3.11
N ALA A 189 -2.25 2.82 4.37
CA ALA A 189 -2.07 3.88 5.34
C ALA A 189 -0.58 4.07 5.69
N PRO A 190 -0.17 5.28 6.07
CA PRO A 190 1.22 5.64 6.37
C PRO A 190 1.76 4.86 7.57
N VAL A 191 3.09 4.78 7.65
CA VAL A 191 3.78 4.22 8.81
C VAL A 191 3.49 5.00 10.09
N SER A 192 3.55 4.33 11.24
CA SER A 192 3.73 4.99 12.53
C SER A 192 5.18 4.81 12.95
N THR A 193 5.87 5.90 13.25
CA THR A 193 7.30 5.88 13.61
C THR A 193 7.53 5.43 15.05
N ASP A 194 6.58 5.67 15.95
CA ASP A 194 6.61 5.09 17.29
C ASP A 194 6.01 3.68 17.28
N PHE A 195 6.88 2.68 17.15
CA PHE A 195 6.47 1.28 17.17
C PHE A 195 6.21 0.72 18.58
N ARG A 196 6.44 1.50 19.64
CA ARG A 196 6.25 1.07 21.03
C ARG A 196 4.88 1.45 21.57
N ASP A 197 4.32 2.59 21.12
CA ASP A 197 2.96 2.99 21.47
C ASP A 197 1.91 2.30 20.61
N LEU A 198 1.55 1.08 21.00
CA LEU A 198 0.57 0.26 20.29
C LEU A 198 -0.88 0.78 20.43
N ASP A 199 -1.17 1.56 21.47
CA ASP A 199 -2.50 2.15 21.68
C ASP A 199 -2.70 3.34 20.72
N ALA A 200 -1.70 4.22 20.60
CA ALA A 200 -1.70 5.28 19.59
C ALA A 200 -1.70 4.71 18.17
N LEU A 201 -0.95 3.63 17.91
CA LEU A 201 -1.01 2.90 16.64
C LEU A 201 -2.43 2.40 16.36
N ARG A 202 -3.11 1.78 17.33
CA ARG A 202 -4.48 1.28 17.16
C ARG A 202 -5.45 2.42 16.86
N ALA A 203 -5.42 3.48 17.65
CA ALA A 203 -6.31 4.63 17.49
C ALA A 203 -6.16 5.28 16.10
N SER A 204 -4.93 5.55 15.68
CA SER A 204 -4.63 6.11 14.36
C SER A 204 -5.00 5.14 13.22
N THR A 205 -4.76 3.84 13.37
CA THR A 205 -5.13 2.83 12.35
C THR A 205 -6.65 2.77 12.16
N VAL A 206 -7.43 2.83 13.25
CA VAL A 206 -8.90 2.89 13.18
C VAL A 206 -9.36 4.14 12.45
N ALA A 207 -8.76 5.30 12.74
CA ALA A 207 -9.07 6.55 12.05
C ALA A 207 -8.77 6.47 10.54
N LEU A 208 -7.60 5.92 10.16
CA LEU A 208 -7.20 5.73 8.76
C LEU A 208 -8.11 4.73 8.03
N ARG A 209 -8.53 3.64 8.68
CA ARG A 209 -9.52 2.69 8.13
C ARG A 209 -10.85 3.41 7.83
N ARG A 210 -11.31 4.28 8.73
CA ARG A 210 -12.54 5.07 8.53
C ARG A 210 -12.41 6.05 7.38
N LEU A 211 -11.22 6.62 7.19
CA LEU A 211 -10.95 7.57 6.10
C LEU A 211 -10.94 6.92 4.71
N GLY A 212 -10.71 5.60 4.63
CA GLY A 212 -10.82 4.83 3.39
C GLY A 212 -9.56 4.06 3.00
N PHE A 213 -8.49 4.15 3.78
CA PHE A 213 -7.32 3.28 3.62
C PHE A 213 -7.71 1.82 3.87
N ARG A 214 -7.03 0.89 3.19
CA ARG A 214 -7.17 -0.56 3.42
C ARG A 214 -5.79 -1.19 3.49
N GLY A 215 -5.38 -1.39 4.73
CA GLY A 215 -4.07 -1.83 5.13
C GLY A 215 -3.18 -0.68 5.58
N ARG A 216 -2.06 -0.99 6.23
CA ARG A 216 -1.09 0.01 6.72
C ARG A 216 0.34 -0.48 6.58
N ALA A 217 1.23 0.41 6.19
CA ALA A 217 2.66 0.17 6.22
C ALA A 217 3.18 0.09 7.66
N CYS A 218 4.04 -0.88 7.93
CA CYS A 218 4.64 -1.13 9.24
C CYS A 218 6.16 -1.08 9.10
N ILE A 219 6.86 -0.55 10.10
CA ILE A 219 8.32 -0.52 10.16
C ILE A 219 8.89 -1.49 11.21
N HIS A 220 8.02 -2.11 12.00
CA HIS A 220 8.42 -3.03 13.05
C HIS A 220 7.40 -4.18 13.22
N PRO A 221 7.84 -5.44 13.42
CA PRO A 221 6.93 -6.58 13.57
C PRO A 221 5.89 -6.45 14.70
N ALA A 222 6.19 -5.69 15.76
CA ALA A 222 5.25 -5.45 16.86
C ALA A 222 3.95 -4.76 16.42
N GLN A 223 3.96 -4.05 15.29
CA GLN A 223 2.80 -3.32 14.76
C GLN A 223 1.81 -4.26 14.06
N LEU A 224 2.27 -5.43 13.58
CA LEU A 224 1.51 -6.29 12.68
C LEU A 224 0.21 -6.81 13.30
N ALA A 225 0.26 -7.25 14.56
CA ALA A 225 -0.92 -7.80 15.23
C ALA A 225 -2.05 -6.76 15.31
N VAL A 226 -1.74 -5.54 15.77
CA VAL A 226 -2.70 -4.44 15.88
C VAL A 226 -3.24 -4.04 14.50
N VAL A 227 -2.36 -3.87 13.51
CA VAL A 227 -2.75 -3.47 12.15
C VAL A 227 -3.64 -4.53 11.49
N ASN A 228 -3.24 -5.80 11.56
CA ASN A 228 -4.00 -6.91 10.99
C ASN A 228 -5.39 -7.02 11.64
N GLU A 229 -5.48 -6.89 12.97
CA GLU A 229 -6.75 -6.92 13.69
C GLU A 229 -7.68 -5.78 13.23
N VAL A 230 -7.19 -4.53 13.19
CA VAL A 230 -8.02 -3.38 12.83
C VAL A 230 -8.56 -3.47 11.39
N PHE A 231 -7.75 -3.97 10.44
CA PHE A 231 -8.18 -4.12 9.06
C PHE A 231 -8.91 -5.43 8.74
N THR A 232 -8.96 -6.38 9.67
CA THR A 232 -9.76 -7.59 9.51
C THR A 232 -11.22 -7.29 9.88
N PRO A 233 -12.19 -7.49 8.96
CA PRO A 233 -13.59 -7.30 9.29
C PRO A 233 -14.02 -8.18 10.46
N THR A 234 -14.80 -7.63 11.39
CA THR A 234 -15.30 -8.42 12.52
C THR A 234 -16.41 -9.39 12.07
N GLY A 235 -16.64 -10.45 12.84
CA GLY A 235 -17.75 -11.38 12.57
C GLY A 235 -19.11 -10.67 12.52
N GLU A 236 -19.29 -9.62 13.34
CA GLU A 236 -20.47 -8.77 13.35
C GLU A 236 -20.59 -7.94 12.05
N GLU A 237 -19.51 -7.29 11.61
CA GLU A 237 -19.50 -6.52 10.36
C GLU A 237 -19.83 -7.41 9.16
N LEU A 238 -19.29 -8.64 9.12
CA LEU A 238 -19.59 -9.63 8.08
C LEU A 238 -21.04 -10.12 8.14
N ALA A 239 -21.58 -10.37 9.34
CA ALA A 239 -22.97 -10.78 9.51
C ALA A 239 -23.95 -9.67 9.06
N GLN A 240 -23.67 -8.42 9.43
CA GLN A 240 -24.45 -7.26 8.99
C GLN A 240 -24.40 -7.08 7.47
N ALA A 241 -23.24 -7.26 6.85
CA ALA A 241 -23.10 -7.18 5.40
C ALA A 241 -23.92 -8.27 4.68
N ARG A 242 -23.91 -9.51 5.18
CA ARG A 242 -24.71 -10.62 4.62
C ARG A 242 -26.21 -10.39 4.77
N ASP A 243 -26.66 -9.97 5.96
CA ASP A 243 -28.07 -9.64 6.21
C ASP A 243 -28.55 -8.51 5.28
N LEU A 244 -27.74 -7.47 5.11
CA LEU A 244 -28.06 -6.35 4.23
C LEU A 244 -28.24 -6.79 2.77
N ILE A 245 -27.32 -7.60 2.24
CA ILE A 245 -27.38 -8.11 0.88
C ILE A 245 -28.63 -8.99 0.69
N ALA A 246 -28.88 -9.90 1.63
CA ALA A 246 -30.04 -10.79 1.57
C ALA A 246 -31.37 -10.02 1.57
N ARG A 247 -31.50 -8.97 2.41
CA ARG A 247 -32.68 -8.10 2.44
C ARG A 247 -32.90 -7.35 1.13
N PHE A 248 -31.83 -6.79 0.57
CA PHE A 248 -31.90 -6.05 -0.68
C PHE A 248 -32.31 -6.96 -1.85
N GLU A 249 -31.73 -8.15 -1.94
CA GLU A 249 -32.04 -9.13 -2.98
C GLU A 249 -33.47 -9.68 -2.85
N ALA A 250 -33.95 -9.90 -1.62
CA ALA A 250 -35.32 -10.38 -1.38
C ALA A 250 -36.40 -9.33 -1.70
N ALA A 251 -36.11 -8.04 -1.52
CA ALA A 251 -37.10 -6.99 -1.74
C ALA A 251 -37.42 -6.76 -3.22
N GLY A 252 -36.46 -7.01 -4.12
CA GLY A 252 -36.64 -6.77 -5.56
C GLY A 252 -36.86 -5.30 -5.94
N THR A 253 -36.60 -4.36 -5.04
CA THR A 253 -36.72 -2.90 -5.21
C THR A 253 -35.37 -2.22 -5.10
N GLY A 254 -35.22 -1.03 -5.70
CA GLY A 254 -33.95 -0.27 -5.67
C GLY A 254 -33.59 0.32 -4.29
N VAL A 255 -34.49 0.22 -3.31
CA VAL A 255 -34.34 0.76 -1.96
C VAL A 255 -35.00 -0.19 -0.95
N VAL A 256 -34.35 -0.43 0.18
CA VAL A 256 -34.87 -1.19 1.34
C VAL A 256 -34.57 -0.48 2.65
N THR A 257 -35.14 -0.95 3.75
CA THR A 257 -34.82 -0.48 5.10
C THR A 257 -34.03 -1.55 5.85
N ASP A 258 -32.91 -1.17 6.47
CA ASP A 258 -32.14 -2.10 7.31
C ASP A 258 -32.86 -2.39 8.64
N ALA A 259 -32.29 -3.30 9.44
CA ALA A 259 -32.81 -3.67 10.75
C ALA A 259 -32.90 -2.50 11.75
N ARG A 260 -32.25 -1.36 11.46
CA ARG A 260 -32.22 -0.15 12.30
C ARG A 260 -33.11 0.96 11.74
N GLY A 261 -33.92 0.70 10.72
CA GLY A 261 -34.81 1.70 10.13
C GLY A 261 -34.13 2.64 9.13
N ARG A 262 -32.87 2.39 8.73
CA ARG A 262 -32.16 3.26 7.78
C ARG A 262 -32.44 2.85 6.35
N MET A 263 -32.57 3.84 5.47
CA MET A 263 -32.69 3.60 4.03
C MET A 263 -31.38 3.05 3.47
N VAL A 264 -31.49 2.00 2.67
CA VAL A 264 -30.40 1.27 2.03
C VAL A 264 -30.70 1.21 0.55
N ASP A 265 -29.74 1.65 -0.25
CA ASP A 265 -29.78 1.55 -1.71
C ASP A 265 -28.62 0.66 -2.22
N GLU A 266 -28.52 0.54 -3.55
CA GLU A 266 -27.42 -0.19 -4.21
C GLU A 266 -26.02 0.35 -3.82
N ALA A 267 -25.88 1.62 -3.43
CA ALA A 267 -24.60 2.16 -3.00
C ALA A 267 -24.14 1.58 -1.66
N VAL A 268 -25.06 1.44 -0.70
CA VAL A 268 -24.78 0.80 0.59
C VAL A 268 -24.54 -0.70 0.40
N VAL A 269 -25.29 -1.37 -0.47
CA VAL A 269 -25.13 -2.81 -0.76
C VAL A 269 -23.79 -3.09 -1.44
N ARG A 270 -23.33 -2.22 -2.35
CA ARG A 270 -22.00 -2.33 -2.97
C ARG A 270 -20.87 -2.28 -1.94
N ALA A 271 -21.02 -1.47 -0.88
CA ALA A 271 -20.04 -1.43 0.22
C ALA A 271 -20.03 -2.74 1.02
N ALA A 272 -21.21 -3.33 1.28
CA ALA A 272 -21.33 -4.63 1.94
C ALA A 272 -20.75 -5.76 1.09
N ARG A 273 -21.02 -5.80 -0.22
CA ARG A 273 -20.43 -6.78 -1.15
C ARG A 273 -18.91 -6.71 -1.14
N ARG A 274 -18.34 -5.50 -1.15
CA ARG A 274 -16.88 -5.28 -1.05
C ARG A 274 -16.29 -5.77 0.27
N LEU A 275 -17.05 -5.77 1.36
CA LEU A 275 -16.59 -6.29 2.65
C LEU A 275 -16.50 -7.82 2.67
N LEU A 276 -17.30 -8.51 1.84
CA LEU A 276 -17.37 -9.97 1.77
C LEU A 276 -16.45 -10.59 0.71
N SER A 277 -15.85 -9.78 -0.17
CA SER A 277 -14.89 -10.19 -1.20
C SER A 277 -13.45 -10.15 -0.71
#